data_AF-A0A0M3J8S8-F1
#
_entry.id   AF-A0A0M3J8S8-F1
#
_cell.length_a   1.000
_cell.length_b   1.000
_cell.length_c   1.000
_cell.angle_alpha   90.00
_cell.angle_beta   90.00
_cell.angle_gamma   90.00
#
_symmetry.space_group_name_H-M   'P 1'
#
loop_
_entity.id
_entity.type
_entity.pdbx_description
1 polymer ?
#
loop_
_entity_poly.entity_id
_entity_poly.type
_entity_poly.pdbx_seq_one_letter_code
_entity_poly.pdbx_strand_id
1 'polypeptide(L)'
;LIYAHDTCRVIECLTSLPKGTIRSLLFDELCPEIVRMSKSKYARFFVTKMLKNGSAAQRNIIINAFRGHCVSLMRIQWAAEVLETAYNDYANAEQRSNIVSEFYGKEYLLFKVVGIRIGYCLFQDESLKVVTLKDILEKDPAKKAVIIKNLEELLKDIVPK
;
A
#
# COMPACT_ATOMS: atom_id res chain seq x y z
N LEU A 1 9.47 -13.99 -17.12
CA LEU A 1 9.04 -13.18 -18.30
C LEU A 1 8.71 -11.73 -17.95
N ILE A 2 7.83 -11.44 -16.99
CA ILE A 2 7.38 -10.05 -16.77
C ILE A 2 8.50 -9.06 -16.38
N TYR A 3 9.59 -9.56 -15.78
CA TYR A 3 10.75 -8.76 -15.40
C TYR A 3 11.77 -8.53 -16.52
N ALA A 4 11.68 -9.27 -17.63
CA ALA A 4 12.64 -9.12 -18.72
C ALA A 4 12.24 -7.95 -19.62
N HIS A 5 13.23 -7.17 -20.07
CA HIS A 5 13.03 -5.98 -20.89
C HIS A 5 12.22 -6.26 -22.15
N ASP A 6 12.56 -7.34 -22.86
CA ASP A 6 11.99 -7.60 -24.19
C ASP A 6 10.60 -8.27 -24.11
N THR A 7 10.32 -8.98 -23.02
CA THR A 7 9.07 -9.73 -22.86
C THR A 7 8.00 -9.02 -22.03
N CYS A 8 8.32 -7.94 -21.31
CA CYS A 8 7.32 -7.21 -20.52
C CYS A 8 6.23 -6.59 -21.41
N ARG A 9 6.60 -6.11 -22.62
CA ARG A 9 5.67 -5.52 -23.59
C ARG A 9 4.64 -6.51 -24.11
N VAL A 10 5.00 -7.79 -24.20
CA VAL A 10 4.06 -8.86 -24.58
C VAL A 10 2.97 -8.98 -23.52
N ILE A 11 3.34 -9.01 -22.24
CA ILE A 11 2.37 -9.08 -21.12
C ILE A 11 1.53 -7.80 -21.03
N GLU A 12 2.13 -6.63 -21.26
CA GLU A 12 1.39 -5.37 -21.36
C GLU A 12 0.37 -5.40 -22.50
N CYS A 13 0.71 -5.95 -23.66
CA CYS A 13 -0.23 -6.09 -24.77
C CYS A 13 -1.39 -7.02 -24.40
N LEU A 14 -1.08 -8.18 -23.80
CA LEU A 14 -2.10 -9.16 -23.37
C LEU A 14 -3.09 -8.57 -22.35
N THR A 15 -2.62 -7.70 -21.45
CA THR A 15 -3.50 -6.99 -20.49
C THR A 15 -4.32 -5.86 -21.10
N SER A 16 -3.95 -5.36 -22.30
CA SER A 16 -4.76 -4.40 -23.07
C SER A 16 -5.93 -5.03 -23.81
N LEU A 17 -5.97 -6.35 -23.94
CA LEU A 17 -7.01 -7.01 -24.72
C LEU A 17 -8.38 -6.91 -24.03
N PRO A 18 -9.47 -6.72 -24.80
CA PRO A 18 -10.82 -6.59 -24.26
C PRO A 18 -11.35 -7.91 -23.66
N LYS A 19 -10.70 -9.05 -23.94
CA LYS A 19 -11.05 -10.36 -23.38
C LYS A 19 -10.67 -10.41 -21.89
N GLY A 20 -11.63 -10.00 -21.03
CA GLY A 20 -11.46 -9.97 -19.57
C GLY A 20 -10.99 -11.28 -18.94
N THR A 21 -11.19 -12.43 -19.60
CA THR A 21 -10.73 -13.74 -19.15
C THR A 21 -9.21 -13.84 -19.07
N ILE A 22 -8.47 -13.43 -20.10
CA ILE A 22 -7.00 -13.55 -20.13
C ILE A 22 -6.37 -12.63 -19.10
N ARG A 23 -6.89 -11.41 -18.97
CA ARG A 23 -6.42 -10.43 -17.98
C ARG A 23 -6.62 -10.92 -16.55
N SER A 24 -7.73 -11.60 -16.28
CA SER A 24 -8.01 -12.16 -14.94
C SER A 24 -7.08 -13.34 -14.64
N LEU A 25 -6.90 -14.26 -15.58
CA LEU A 25 -5.93 -15.36 -15.44
C LEU A 25 -4.51 -14.86 -15.22
N LEU A 26 -4.07 -13.86 -15.99
CA LEU A 26 -2.75 -13.24 -15.79
C LEU A 26 -2.63 -12.57 -14.42
N PHE A 27 -3.70 -11.94 -13.94
CA PHE A 27 -3.70 -11.32 -12.61
C PHE A 27 -3.59 -12.37 -11.52
N ASP A 28 -4.32 -13.48 -11.62
CA ASP A 28 -4.33 -14.53 -10.61
C ASP A 28 -2.95 -15.18 -10.47
N GLU A 29 -2.27 -15.44 -11.60
CA GLU A 29 -0.89 -15.96 -11.63
C GLU A 29 0.14 -14.97 -11.09
N LEU A 30 -0.04 -13.67 -11.36
CA LEU A 30 0.92 -12.63 -11.00
C LEU A 30 0.63 -11.96 -9.66
N CYS A 31 -0.50 -12.30 -9.01
CA CYS A 31 -0.94 -11.71 -7.76
C CYS A 31 0.11 -11.81 -6.63
N PRO A 32 0.82 -12.94 -6.43
CA PRO A 32 1.82 -13.04 -5.37
C PRO A 32 3.01 -12.08 -5.55
N GLU A 33 3.31 -11.70 -6.80
CA GLU A 33 4.49 -10.91 -7.14
C GLU A 33 4.22 -9.40 -7.18
N ILE A 34 3.01 -8.93 -6.83
CA ILE A 34 2.59 -7.52 -6.96
C ILE A 34 3.60 -6.55 -6.34
N VAL A 35 4.04 -6.79 -5.12
CA VAL A 35 4.98 -5.92 -4.40
C VAL A 35 6.33 -5.88 -5.11
N ARG A 36 6.81 -7.02 -5.58
CA ARG A 36 8.09 -7.13 -6.30
C ARG A 36 8.01 -6.49 -7.69
N MET A 37 6.88 -6.65 -8.37
CA MET A 37 6.61 -6.00 -9.66
C MET A 37 6.60 -4.48 -9.55
N SER A 38 5.98 -3.91 -8.51
CA SER A 38 5.99 -2.46 -8.27
C SER A 38 7.39 -1.89 -8.10
N LYS A 39 8.33 -2.67 -7.55
CA LYS A 39 9.74 -2.27 -7.39
C LYS A 39 10.56 -2.37 -8.67
N SER A 40 10.05 -3.02 -9.71
CA SER A 40 10.77 -3.21 -10.96
C SER A 40 10.51 -2.06 -11.94
N LYS A 41 11.57 -1.59 -12.61
CA LYS A 41 11.49 -0.57 -13.67
C LYS A 41 10.49 -0.93 -14.77
N TYR A 42 10.34 -2.21 -15.08
CA TYR A 42 9.51 -2.71 -16.18
C TYR A 42 8.20 -3.33 -15.71
N ALA A 43 8.24 -4.23 -14.72
CA ALA A 43 7.03 -4.94 -14.28
C ALA A 43 6.01 -4.02 -13.59
N ARG A 44 6.41 -2.83 -13.11
CA ARG A 44 5.50 -1.83 -12.54
C ARG A 44 4.35 -1.45 -13.47
N PHE A 45 4.59 -1.43 -14.79
CA PHE A 45 3.60 -1.00 -15.76
C PHE A 45 2.38 -1.93 -15.77
N PHE A 46 2.60 -3.23 -15.53
CA PHE A 46 1.52 -4.17 -15.33
C PHE A 46 0.66 -3.79 -14.11
N VAL A 47 1.29 -3.48 -12.97
CA VAL A 47 0.57 -3.10 -11.73
C VAL A 47 -0.19 -1.80 -11.93
N THR A 48 0.44 -0.76 -12.49
CA THR A 48 -0.24 0.51 -12.81
C THR A 48 -1.43 0.31 -13.74
N LYS A 49 -1.30 -0.58 -14.73
CA LYS A 49 -2.37 -0.88 -15.67
C LYS A 49 -3.51 -1.68 -15.03
N MET A 50 -3.20 -2.59 -14.12
CA MET A 50 -4.23 -3.29 -13.34
C MET A 50 -4.93 -2.37 -12.34
N LEU A 51 -4.24 -1.36 -11.80
CA LEU A 51 -4.90 -0.29 -11.04
C LEU A 51 -5.88 0.50 -11.92
N LYS A 52 -5.49 0.86 -13.15
CA LYS A 52 -6.34 1.60 -14.09
C LYS A 52 -7.51 0.80 -14.65
N ASN A 53 -7.25 -0.40 -15.16
CA ASN A 53 -8.21 -1.18 -15.96
C ASN A 53 -8.76 -2.41 -15.22
N GLY A 54 -8.29 -2.68 -14.00
CA GLY A 54 -8.74 -3.81 -13.17
C GLY A 54 -10.15 -3.61 -12.61
N SER A 55 -10.77 -4.71 -12.20
CA SER A 55 -12.01 -4.66 -11.43
C SER A 55 -11.76 -4.09 -10.04
N ALA A 56 -12.80 -3.59 -9.36
CA ALA A 56 -12.69 -3.10 -7.99
C ALA A 56 -12.09 -4.16 -7.03
N ALA A 57 -12.44 -5.44 -7.23
CA ALA A 57 -11.88 -6.56 -6.47
C ALA A 57 -10.36 -6.69 -6.67
N GLN A 58 -9.89 -6.63 -7.93
CA GLN A 58 -8.47 -6.71 -8.25
C GLN A 58 -7.68 -5.53 -7.69
N ARG A 59 -8.26 -4.31 -7.76
CA ARG A 59 -7.65 -3.11 -7.13
C ARG A 59 -7.50 -3.27 -5.63
N ASN A 60 -8.54 -3.79 -4.95
CA ASN A 60 -8.48 -4.06 -3.52
C ASN A 60 -7.39 -5.07 -3.16
N ILE A 61 -7.21 -6.13 -3.97
CA ILE A 61 -6.13 -7.11 -3.79
C ILE A 61 -4.75 -6.43 -3.90
N ILE A 62 -4.55 -5.57 -4.91
CA ILE A 62 -3.29 -4.83 -5.08
C ILE A 62 -3.00 -3.93 -3.87
N ILE A 63 -3.99 -3.15 -3.44
CA ILE A 63 -3.82 -2.22 -2.30
C ILE A 63 -3.56 -3.00 -1.01
N ASN A 64 -4.23 -4.13 -0.82
CA ASN A 64 -3.98 -4.99 0.35
C ASN A 64 -2.59 -5.63 0.30
N ALA A 65 -2.06 -5.97 -0.88
CA ALA A 65 -0.71 -6.48 -1.03
C ALA A 65 0.38 -5.44 -0.67
N PHE A 66 0.08 -4.14 -0.75
CA PHE A 66 1.01 -3.10 -0.33
C PHE A 66 1.12 -2.93 1.19
N ARG A 67 0.17 -3.46 1.98
CA ARG A 67 0.21 -3.37 3.44
C ARG A 67 1.47 -4.05 3.98
N GLY A 68 2.22 -3.35 4.83
CA GLY A 68 3.49 -3.84 5.39
C GLY A 68 4.70 -3.61 4.49
N HIS A 69 4.49 -3.03 3.30
CA HIS A 69 5.53 -2.71 2.34
C HIS A 69 5.51 -1.25 1.88
N CYS A 70 4.60 -0.40 2.36
CA CYS A 70 4.45 0.99 1.93
C CYS A 70 5.74 1.80 2.11
N VAL A 71 6.42 1.66 3.25
CA VAL A 71 7.69 2.38 3.49
C VAL A 71 8.78 1.90 2.53
N SER A 72 8.84 0.59 2.28
CA SER A 72 9.81 0.02 1.33
C SER A 72 9.52 0.42 -0.12
N LEU A 73 8.26 0.62 -0.49
CA LEU A 73 7.85 1.06 -1.81
C LEU A 73 8.17 2.55 -2.02
N MET A 74 7.97 3.41 -1.01
CA MET A 74 8.26 4.84 -1.13
C MET A 74 9.74 5.17 -1.36
N ARG A 75 10.66 4.32 -0.88
CA ARG A 75 12.11 4.50 -1.09
C ARG A 75 12.56 4.33 -2.54
N ILE A 76 11.75 3.66 -3.37
CA ILE A 76 12.09 3.39 -4.76
C ILE A 76 11.20 4.28 -5.61
N GLN A 77 11.78 5.20 -6.38
CA GLN A 77 11.05 6.17 -7.22
C GLN A 77 9.90 5.52 -8.01
N TRP A 78 10.19 4.42 -8.72
CA TRP A 78 9.21 3.71 -9.55
C TRP A 78 8.05 3.11 -8.76
N ALA A 79 8.31 2.62 -7.54
CA ALA A 79 7.31 2.02 -6.68
C ALA A 79 6.50 3.08 -5.94
N ALA A 80 7.11 4.22 -5.61
CA ALA A 80 6.44 5.39 -5.07
C ALA A 80 5.37 5.90 -6.04
N GLU A 81 5.68 6.02 -7.35
CA GLU A 81 4.69 6.39 -8.38
C GLU A 81 3.47 5.45 -8.40
N VAL A 82 3.70 4.14 -8.25
CA VAL A 82 2.61 3.14 -8.22
C VAL A 82 1.78 3.26 -6.95
N LEU A 83 2.44 3.42 -5.80
CA LEU A 83 1.77 3.57 -4.51
C LEU A 83 0.97 4.87 -4.43
N GLU A 84 1.51 5.97 -4.97
CA GLU A 84 0.84 7.26 -5.07
C GLU A 84 -0.42 7.17 -5.93
N THR A 85 -0.32 6.55 -7.12
CA THR A 85 -1.48 6.30 -7.99
C THR A 85 -2.55 5.49 -7.26
N ALA A 86 -2.14 4.43 -6.53
CA ALA A 86 -3.07 3.62 -5.75
C ALA A 86 -3.75 4.42 -4.62
N TYR A 87 -3.00 5.28 -3.93
CA TYR A 87 -3.48 6.08 -2.80
C TYR A 87 -4.44 7.20 -3.23
N ASN A 88 -4.12 7.92 -4.29
CA ASN A 88 -4.90 9.08 -4.76
C ASN A 88 -6.18 8.66 -5.50
N ASP A 89 -6.07 7.72 -6.44
CA ASP A 89 -7.15 7.47 -7.40
C ASP A 89 -8.07 6.32 -6.98
N TYR A 90 -7.56 5.34 -6.21
CA TYR A 90 -8.25 4.06 -6.04
C TYR A 90 -8.46 3.62 -4.58
N ALA A 91 -7.72 4.18 -3.61
CA ALA A 91 -7.84 3.79 -2.22
C ALA A 91 -9.09 4.38 -1.55
N ASN A 92 -9.75 3.56 -0.73
CA ASN A 92 -10.80 4.02 0.18
C ASN A 92 -10.21 4.69 1.44
N ALA A 93 -11.06 5.32 2.26
CA ALA A 93 -10.60 6.05 3.46
C ALA A 93 -9.82 5.15 4.45
N GLU A 94 -10.25 3.89 4.61
CA GLU A 94 -9.60 2.92 5.49
C GLU A 94 -8.23 2.48 4.94
N GLN A 95 -8.15 2.20 3.64
CA GLN A 95 -6.93 1.84 2.94
C GLN A 95 -5.91 2.98 3.00
N ARG A 96 -6.35 4.22 2.80
CA ARG A 96 -5.49 5.41 2.97
C ARG A 96 -4.95 5.51 4.39
N SER A 97 -5.81 5.33 5.39
CA SER A 97 -5.37 5.28 6.79
C SER A 97 -4.35 4.18 7.04
N ASN A 98 -4.57 2.99 6.48
CA ASN A 98 -3.67 1.85 6.66
C ASN A 98 -2.30 2.11 6.00
N ILE A 99 -2.27 2.71 4.80
CA ILE A 99 -1.02 3.12 4.14
C ILE A 99 -0.27 4.14 5.00
N VAL A 100 -0.95 5.21 5.46
CA VAL A 100 -0.33 6.27 6.28
C VAL A 100 0.13 5.72 7.63
N SER A 101 -0.59 4.76 8.21
CA SER A 101 -0.24 4.18 9.50
C SER A 101 1.12 3.49 9.53
N GLU A 102 1.60 3.00 8.38
CA GLU A 102 2.91 2.35 8.29
C GLU A 102 4.06 3.35 8.47
N PHE A 103 3.85 4.62 8.11
CA PHE A 103 4.86 5.68 8.26
C PHE A 103 5.03 6.14 9.70
N TYR A 104 4.04 5.93 10.57
CA TYR A 104 4.15 6.26 12.00
C TYR A 104 5.02 5.27 12.79
N GLY A 105 5.47 4.18 12.15
CA GLY A 105 6.38 3.20 12.73
C GLY A 105 5.69 1.96 13.32
N LYS A 106 6.50 0.94 13.57
CA LYS A 106 6.03 -0.38 14.05
C LYS A 106 5.35 -0.31 15.42
N GLU A 107 5.77 0.62 16.27
CA GLU A 107 5.17 0.84 17.58
C GLU A 107 3.73 1.35 17.45
N TYR A 108 3.46 2.30 16.54
CA TYR A 108 2.11 2.77 16.24
C TYR A 108 1.19 1.63 15.78
N LEU A 109 1.68 0.77 14.87
CA LEU A 109 0.94 -0.41 14.42
C LEU A 109 0.67 -1.39 15.57
N LEU A 110 1.66 -1.61 16.44
CA LEU A 110 1.50 -2.45 17.62
C LEU A 110 0.41 -1.88 18.53
N PHE A 111 0.37 -0.58 18.80
CA PHE A 111 -0.67 0.02 19.64
C PHE A 111 -2.06 -0.04 19.01
N LYS A 112 -2.16 0.13 17.68
CA LYS A 112 -3.42 -0.06 16.94
C LYS A 112 -3.93 -1.51 17.06
N VAL A 113 -3.06 -2.51 16.99
CA VAL A 113 -3.41 -3.94 17.06
C VAL A 113 -3.59 -4.44 18.50
N VAL A 114 -2.78 -3.96 19.44
CA VAL A 114 -2.82 -4.34 20.86
C VAL A 114 -4.02 -3.70 21.56
N GLY A 115 -4.40 -2.48 21.21
CA GLY A 115 -5.68 -1.89 21.63
C GLY A 115 -6.89 -2.75 21.23
N ILE A 116 -6.78 -3.51 20.12
CA ILE A 116 -7.81 -4.46 19.67
C ILE A 116 -7.74 -5.79 20.46
N ARG A 117 -6.55 -6.28 20.85
CA ARG A 117 -6.37 -7.60 21.48
C ARG A 117 -6.55 -7.65 23.00
N ILE A 118 -6.30 -6.55 23.75
CA ILE A 118 -6.35 -6.58 25.23
C ILE A 118 -7.69 -6.05 25.81
N GLY A 119 -8.78 -6.00 25.04
CA GLY A 119 -10.08 -5.56 25.57
C GLY A 119 -10.15 -4.08 26.00
N TYR A 120 -9.06 -3.31 25.89
CA TYR A 120 -9.06 -1.83 25.95
C TYR A 120 -9.51 -1.21 24.62
N CYS A 121 -10.35 -1.93 23.87
CA CYS A 121 -11.07 -1.40 22.73
C CYS A 121 -12.18 -0.49 23.29
N LEU A 122 -11.84 0.77 23.57
CA LEU A 122 -12.86 1.80 23.48
C LEU A 122 -13.30 1.83 22.02
N PHE A 123 -14.54 1.39 21.81
CA PHE A 123 -15.31 1.33 20.56
C PHE A 123 -15.20 0.02 19.79
N GLN A 124 -15.90 -0.98 20.34
CA GLN A 124 -16.79 -1.85 19.58
C GLN A 124 -17.83 -0.96 18.89
N ASP A 125 -17.51 -0.48 17.70
CA ASP A 125 -18.51 0.01 16.76
C ASP A 125 -18.09 -0.40 15.37
N GLU A 126 -18.97 -1.15 14.74
CA GLU A 126 -18.91 -1.66 13.37
C GLU A 126 -19.15 -0.51 12.38
N SER A 127 -18.50 0.63 12.63
CA SER A 127 -18.68 1.89 11.92
C SER A 127 -17.34 2.61 11.83
N LEU A 128 -16.65 2.38 10.71
CA LEU A 128 -15.86 3.35 9.91
C LEU A 128 -15.09 4.49 10.61
N LYS A 129 -14.65 4.37 11.86
CA LYS A 129 -13.78 5.37 12.48
C LYS A 129 -12.33 5.03 12.21
N VAL A 130 -11.80 5.67 11.18
CA VAL A 130 -10.36 5.80 10.96
C VAL A 130 -9.75 6.39 12.24
N VAL A 131 -9.08 5.56 13.04
CA VAL A 131 -8.35 6.02 14.23
C VAL A 131 -7.21 6.91 13.74
N THR A 132 -7.30 8.20 14.04
CA THR A 132 -6.31 9.17 13.59
C THR A 132 -5.15 9.25 14.59
N LEU A 133 -4.02 9.78 14.13
CA LEU A 133 -2.88 10.02 15.01
C LEU A 133 -3.26 10.93 16.20
N LYS A 134 -4.18 11.88 16.01
CA LYS A 134 -4.65 12.79 17.07
C LYS A 134 -5.29 12.02 18.23
N ASP A 135 -6.17 11.08 17.91
CA ASP A 135 -6.87 10.26 18.90
C ASP A 135 -5.93 9.40 19.75
N ILE A 136 -4.78 9.01 19.19
CA ILE A 136 -3.76 8.20 19.87
C ILE A 136 -2.85 9.09 20.72
N LEU A 137 -2.49 10.27 20.22
CA LEU A 137 -1.67 11.24 20.95
C LEU A 137 -2.38 11.82 22.17
N GLU A 138 -3.72 11.95 22.13
CA GLU A 138 -4.53 12.37 23.28
C GLU A 138 -4.56 11.33 24.40
N LYS A 139 -4.46 10.04 24.06
CA LYS A 139 -4.48 8.94 25.04
C LYS A 139 -3.13 8.69 25.72
N ASP A 140 -2.03 8.93 25.02
CA ASP A 140 -0.68 8.72 25.58
C ASP A 140 0.34 9.72 24.98
N PRO A 141 0.54 10.89 25.61
CA PRO A 141 1.43 11.92 25.10
C PRO A 141 2.92 11.53 25.18
N ALA A 142 3.29 10.55 26.01
CA ALA A 142 4.69 10.13 26.16
C ALA A 142 5.24 9.46 24.89
N LYS A 143 4.36 8.83 24.10
CA LYS A 143 4.74 8.13 22.86
C LYS A 143 4.85 9.04 21.64
N LYS A 144 4.40 10.29 21.76
CA LYS A 144 4.49 11.31 20.70
C LYS A 144 5.92 11.51 20.22
N ALA A 145 6.87 11.59 21.16
CA ALA A 145 8.26 11.85 20.86
C ALA A 145 8.88 10.75 19.99
N VAL A 146 8.54 9.48 20.26
CA VAL A 146 9.07 8.33 19.52
C VAL A 146 8.49 8.26 18.10
N ILE A 147 7.17 8.48 17.96
CA ILE A 147 6.51 8.50 16.65
C ILE A 147 7.05 9.64 15.78
N ILE A 148 7.23 10.83 16.35
CA ILE A 148 7.80 11.98 15.63
C ILE A 148 9.23 11.69 15.20
N LYS A 149 10.07 11.13 16.09
CA LYS A 149 11.45 10.77 15.76
C LYS A 149 11.51 9.75 14.61
N ASN A 150 10.67 8.71 14.66
CA ASN A 150 10.58 7.71 13.59
C ASN A 150 10.12 8.34 12.26
N LEU A 151 9.13 9.23 12.29
CA LEU A 151 8.70 9.99 11.11
C LEU A 151 9.82 10.85 10.55
N GLU A 152 10.54 11.58 11.38
CA GLU A 152 11.65 12.44 10.94
C GLU A 152 12.76 11.64 10.27
N GLU A 153 13.12 10.48 10.82
CA GLU A 153 14.13 9.59 10.23
C GLU A 153 13.66 9.03 8.87
N LEU A 154 12.40 8.60 8.77
CA LEU A 154 11.84 8.09 7.51
C LEU A 154 11.72 9.19 6.45
N LEU A 155 11.28 10.39 6.82
CA LEU A 155 11.14 11.50 5.87
C LEU A 155 12.51 12.00 5.38
N LYS A 156 13.54 12.01 6.23
CA LYS A 156 14.92 12.33 5.81
C LYS A 156 15.49 11.36 4.78
N ASP A 157 15.04 10.11 4.79
CA ASP A 157 15.47 9.06 3.87
C ASP A 157 14.70 9.11 2.53
N ILE A 158 13.43 9.55 2.56
CA ILE A 158 12.57 9.60 1.37
C ILE A 158 12.75 10.90 0.59
N VAL A 159 13.04 12.02 1.25
CA VAL A 159 13.24 13.31 0.59
C VAL A 159 14.67 13.38 0.03
N PRO A 160 14.86 13.44 -1.30
CA PRO A 160 16.19 13.63 -1.87
C PRO A 160 16.73 15.01 -1.45
N LYS A 161 18.01 15.05 -1.06
CA LYS A 161 18.73 16.28 -0.71
C LYS A 161 18.87 17.22 -1.90
#